data_AF-A0A5Q8CA43-F1
#
_entry.id   AF-A0A5Q8CA43-F1
#
_cell.length_a   1.000
_cell.length_b   1.000
_cell.length_c   1.000
_cell.angle_alpha   90.00
_cell.angle_beta   90.00
_cell.angle_gamma   90.00
#
_symmetry.space_group_name_H-M   'P 1'
#
loop_
_entity.id
_entity.type
_entity.pdbx_description
1 polymer ?
#
loop_
_entity_poly.entity_id
_entity_poly.type
_entity_poly.pdbx_seq_one_letter_code
_entity_poly.pdbx_strand_id
1 'polypeptide(L)' 'MTVSDDARKFYAKLMAAHARSADPRIEEAFASVPREAFLGPGPWTVFAGDG' A
#
# COMPACT_ATOMS: atom_id res chain seq x y z
N MET A 1 -11.28 -9.68 9.36
CA MET A 1 -10.22 -9.13 8.49
C MET A 1 -10.85 -8.90 7.14
N THR A 2 -11.03 -7.65 6.75
CA THR A 2 -11.70 -7.31 5.49
C THR A 2 -10.72 -7.45 4.34
N VAL A 3 -11.22 -7.63 3.11
CA VAL A 3 -10.37 -7.66 1.89
C VAL A 3 -9.46 -6.42 1.79
N SER A 4 -9.90 -5.26 2.30
CA SER A 4 -9.10 -4.03 2.36
C SER A 4 -7.90 -4.15 3.33
N ASP A 5 -8.02 -4.87 4.44
CA ASP A 5 -6.91 -5.04 5.39
C ASP A 5 -5.77 -5.87 4.79
N ASP A 6 -6.09 -6.93 4.04
CA ASP A 6 -5.08 -7.75 3.34
C ASP A 6 -4.39 -6.96 2.23
N ALA A 7 -5.15 -6.15 1.47
CA ALA A 7 -4.60 -5.29 0.43
C ALA A 7 -3.62 -4.25 1.00
N ARG A 8 -3.93 -3.66 2.16
CA ARG A 8 -3.02 -2.73 2.86
C ARG A 8 -1.72 -3.41 3.30
N LYS A 9 -1.79 -4.62 3.86
CA LYS A 9 -0.60 -5.39 4.25
C LYS A 9 0.27 -5.78 3.05
N PHE A 10 -0.34 -6.20 1.94
CA PHE A 10 0.40 -6.50 0.72
C PHE A 10 1.11 -5.26 0.16
N TYR A 11 0.39 -4.14 0.07
CA TYR A 11 0.95 -2.87 -0.39
C TYR A 11 2.12 -2.41 0.49
N ALA A 12 1.99 -2.55 1.81
CA ALA A 12 3.04 -2.20 2.75
C ALA A 12 4.35 -2.95 2.50
N LYS A 13 4.27 -4.28 2.31
CA LYS A 13 5.43 -5.12 1.96
C LYS A 13 6.07 -4.70 0.64
N LEU A 14 5.24 -4.43 -0.36
CA LEU A 14 5.70 -3.98 -1.68
C LEU A 14 6.48 -2.66 -1.58
N MET A 15 5.98 -1.69 -0.81
CA MET A 15 6.64 -0.38 -0.64
C MET A 15 7.93 -0.48 0.19
N ALA A 16 7.95 -1.27 1.26
CA ALA A 16 9.16 -1.49 2.04
C ALA A 16 10.28 -2.15 1.20
N ALA A 17 9.92 -3.16 0.39
CA ALA A 17 10.83 -3.80 -0.55
C ALA A 17 11.35 -2.83 -1.62
N HIS A 18 10.46 -2.02 -2.22
CA HIS A 18 10.82 -1.01 -3.21
C HIS A 18 11.79 0.05 -2.63
N ALA A 19 11.57 0.44 -1.36
CA ALA A 19 12.46 1.34 -0.63
C ALA A 19 13.79 0.69 -0.19
N ARG A 20 13.98 -0.63 -0.39
CA ARG A 20 15.09 -1.43 0.15
C ARG A 20 15.29 -1.24 1.66
N SER A 21 14.20 -1.05 2.39
CA SER A 21 14.22 -0.88 3.84
C SER A 21 13.92 -2.20 4.55
N ALA A 22 14.73 -2.52 5.56
CA ALA A 22 14.45 -3.60 6.50
C ALA A 22 13.80 -3.09 7.80
N ASP A 23 13.54 -1.78 7.92
CA ASP A 23 12.91 -1.20 9.11
C ASP A 23 11.41 -1.56 9.16
N PRO A 24 10.96 -2.34 10.15
CA PRO A 24 9.57 -2.79 10.24
C PRO A 24 8.58 -1.62 10.38
N ARG A 25 9.03 -0.46 10.88
CA ARG A 25 8.19 0.73 11.04
C ARG A 25 7.70 1.29 9.70
N ILE A 26 8.42 1.04 8.61
CA ILE A 26 8.01 1.44 7.26
C ILE A 26 6.82 0.59 6.79
N GLU A 27 6.87 -0.73 6.97
CA GLU A 27 5.74 -1.62 6.64
C GLU A 27 4.51 -1.27 7.51
N GLU A 28 4.71 -1.05 8.82
CA GLU A 28 3.63 -0.64 9.74
C GLU A 28 2.97 0.68 9.32
N ALA A 29 3.76 1.68 8.89
CA ALA A 29 3.24 2.96 8.41
C ALA A 29 2.32 2.76 7.19
N PHE A 30 2.75 2.00 6.19
CA PHE A 30 1.92 1.75 5.01
C PHE A 30 0.70 0.87 5.28
N ALA A 31 0.77 -0.08 6.22
CA ALA A 31 -0.34 -0.95 6.56
C ALA A 31 -1.43 -0.23 7.40
N SER A 32 -1.03 0.75 8.20
CA SER A 32 -1.92 1.49 9.11
C SER A 32 -2.65 2.67 8.44
N VAL A 33 -2.07 3.26 7.39
CA VAL A 33 -2.70 4.39 6.67
C VAL A 33 -3.67 3.87 5.60
N PRO A 34 -4.97 4.20 5.68
CA PRO A 34 -5.95 3.83 4.65
C PRO A 34 -5.77 4.73 3.42
N ARG A 35 -4.78 4.41 2.57
CA ARG A 35 -4.44 5.20 1.37
C ARG A 35 -5.66 5.44 0.46
N GLU A 36 -6.60 4.49 0.45
CA GLU A 36 -7.85 4.54 -0.30
C GLU A 36 -8.76 5.70 0.15
N ALA A 37 -8.67 6.14 1.40
CA ALA A 37 -9.43 7.29 1.90
C ALA A 37 -8.98 8.62 1.28
N PHE A 38 -7.80 8.65 0.68
CA PHE A 38 -7.26 9.81 -0.03
C PHE A 38 -7.56 9.78 -1.53
N LEU A 39 -8.13 8.68 -2.04
CA LEU A 39 -8.62 8.62 -3.41
C LEU A 39 -10.02 9.25 -3.43
N GLY A 40 -10.18 10.34 -4.18
CA GLY A 40 -11.50 10.93 -4.44
C GLY A 40 -12.41 9.97 -5.22
N PRO A 41 -13.66 10.36 -5.54
CA PRO A 41 -14.55 9.52 -6.34
C PRO A 41 -13.90 9.13 -7.68
N GLY A 42 -14.07 7.88 -8.09
CA GLY A 42 -13.56 7.37 -9.36
C GLY A 42 -14.32 7.87 -10.59
N PRO A 43 -13.94 7.41 -11.80
CA PRO A 43 -12.96 6.36 -12.08
C PRO A 43 -11.50 6.83 -11.93
N TRP A 44 -10.61 5.93 -11.50
CA TRP A 44 -9.18 6.22 -11.33
C TRP A 44 -8.34 5.64 -12.47
N THR A 45 -7.34 6.38 -12.91
CA THR A 45 -6.27 5.86 -13.76
C THR A 45 -5.27 5.09 -12.90
N VAL A 46 -5.01 3.83 -13.25
CA VAL A 46 -4.04 2.98 -12.56
C VAL A 46 -2.80 2.84 -13.43
N PHE A 47 -1.63 3.09 -12.84
CA PHE A 47 -0.34 2.79 -13.46
C PHE A 47 0.22 1.52 -12.82
N ALA A 48 0.37 0.46 -13.62
CA ALA A 48 1.16 -0.71 -13.26
C ALA A 48 2.44 -0.66 -14.10
N GLY A 49 3.60 -0.62 -13.44
CA GLY A 49 4.88 -0.78 -14.13
C GLY A 49 5.12 -2.23 -14.54
N ASP A 50 6.14 -2.47 -15.37
CA ASP A 50 6.42 -3.78 -15.98
C ASP A 50 6.94 -4.86 -14.99
N GLY A 51 7.06 -4.52 -13.70
CA GLY A 51 7.63 -5.38 -12.66
C GLY A 51 9.11 -5.13 -12.44
#